data_AF-A0A096AIX2-F1
#
_entry.id   AF-A0A096AIX2-F1
#
_cell.length_a   1.000
_cell.length_b   1.000
_cell.length_c   1.000
_cell.angle_alpha   90.00
_cell.angle_beta   90.00
_cell.angle_gamma   90.00
#
_symmetry.space_group_name_H-M   'P 1'
#
loop_
_entity.id
_entity.type
_entity.pdbx_description
1 polymer ?
#
loop_
_entity_poly.entity_id
_entity_poly.type
_entity_poly.pdbx_seq_one_letter_code
_entity_poly.pdbx_strand_id
1 'polypeptide(L)'
;MSNKNFSSKNRQTAINEIVGWKTPKFHKASECYVSLSAFDPERGKFRIKKFMLDHIKGKRNQREYGEALVKRLTEKLMQGWNPWVELVQPLEYTPFDDACTKYEAYLFKLLKEHNMREESVVSYCSRI
;
A
#
# COMPACT_ATOMS: atom_id res chain seq x y z
N MET A 1 -25.42 6.84 34.65
CA MET A 1 -23.96 6.58 34.66
C MET A 1 -23.54 6.19 33.26
N SER A 2 -22.82 7.04 32.54
CA SER A 2 -22.33 6.77 31.19
C SER A 2 -21.01 6.02 31.27
N ASN A 3 -21.02 4.73 30.93
CA ASN A 3 -19.81 3.92 30.86
C ASN A 3 -18.89 4.46 29.75
N LYS A 4 -17.76 5.07 30.15
CA LYS A 4 -16.71 5.58 29.27
C LYS A 4 -15.95 4.41 28.62
N ASN A 5 -16.52 3.85 27.55
CA ASN A 5 -15.87 2.85 26.69
C ASN A 5 -14.94 3.47 25.61
N PHE A 6 -14.47 4.71 25.80
CA PHE A 6 -13.70 5.42 24.78
C PHE A 6 -12.26 4.89 24.61
N SER A 7 -11.67 4.35 25.69
CA SER A 7 -10.29 3.83 25.67
C SER A 7 -10.13 2.51 24.91
N SER A 8 -11.12 1.61 24.96
CA SER A 8 -11.00 0.28 24.35
C SER A 8 -11.06 0.29 22.83
N LYS A 9 -11.86 1.20 22.23
CA LYS A 9 -11.95 1.36 20.77
C LYS A 9 -10.62 1.78 20.16
N ASN A 10 -9.92 2.73 20.76
CA ASN A 10 -8.61 3.19 20.27
C ASN A 10 -7.54 2.10 20.34
N ARG A 11 -7.53 1.28 21.41
CA ARG A 11 -6.60 0.17 21.54
C ARG A 11 -6.84 -0.90 20.47
N GLN A 12 -8.09 -1.24 20.19
CA GLN A 12 -8.41 -2.23 19.16
C GLN A 12 -8.04 -1.75 17.76
N THR A 13 -8.24 -0.47 17.46
CA THR A 13 -7.82 0.13 16.19
C THR A 13 -6.31 0.09 16.04
N ALA A 14 -5.54 0.45 17.08
CA ALA A 14 -4.07 0.38 17.05
C ALA A 14 -3.55 -1.05 16.81
N ILE A 15 -4.16 -2.06 17.45
CA ILE A 15 -3.81 -3.47 17.20
C ILE A 15 -4.13 -3.86 15.75
N ASN A 16 -5.30 -3.46 15.25
CA ASN A 16 -5.71 -3.75 13.88
C ASN A 16 -4.81 -3.10 12.82
N GLU A 17 -4.33 -1.89 13.11
CA GLU A 17 -3.36 -1.17 12.29
C GLU A 17 -2.02 -1.91 12.24
N ILE A 18 -1.50 -2.38 13.38
CA ILE A 18 -0.27 -3.18 13.46
C ILE A 18 -0.40 -4.51 12.71
N VAL A 19 -1.55 -5.19 12.83
CA VAL A 19 -1.79 -6.45 12.10
C VAL A 19 -1.86 -6.20 10.60
N GLY A 20 -2.49 -5.09 10.18
CA GLY A 20 -2.53 -4.58 8.81
C GLY A 20 -3.40 -5.39 7.84
N TRP A 21 -3.29 -6.72 7.81
CA TRP A 21 -4.01 -7.59 6.89
C TRP A 21 -4.21 -9.01 7.42
N LYS A 22 -5.09 -9.76 6.75
CA LYS A 22 -5.32 -11.19 6.97
C LYS A 22 -5.09 -11.93 5.66
N THR A 23 -4.56 -13.15 5.75
CA THR A 23 -4.21 -13.97 4.58
C THR A 23 -5.38 -14.07 3.59
N PRO A 24 -5.14 -13.82 2.28
CA PRO A 24 -6.15 -13.98 1.26
C PRO A 24 -6.72 -15.40 1.24
N LYS A 25 -8.02 -15.52 0.94
CA LYS A 25 -8.74 -16.80 0.92
C LYS A 25 -9.41 -16.99 -0.43
N PHE A 26 -9.29 -18.20 -0.96
CA PHE A 26 -10.03 -18.62 -2.15
C PHE A 26 -11.39 -19.22 -1.75
N HIS A 27 -12.45 -18.76 -2.40
CA HIS A 27 -13.83 -19.17 -2.17
C HIS A 27 -14.40 -19.82 -3.44
N LYS A 28 -15.01 -20.99 -3.27
CA LYS A 28 -15.63 -21.79 -4.33
C LYS A 28 -17.01 -22.29 -3.87
N ALA A 29 -17.98 -21.39 -3.76
CA ALA A 29 -19.35 -21.74 -3.38
C ALA A 29 -20.31 -21.36 -4.52
N SER A 30 -21.32 -20.54 -4.25
CA SER A 30 -22.19 -19.94 -5.27
C SER A 30 -21.43 -18.97 -6.19
N GLU A 31 -20.39 -18.35 -5.68
CA GLU A 31 -19.48 -17.45 -6.40
C GLU A 31 -18.04 -17.97 -6.29
N CYS A 32 -17.22 -17.69 -7.30
CA CYS A 32 -15.81 -18.06 -7.34
C CYS A 32 -14.94 -16.80 -7.26
N TYR A 33 -14.26 -16.59 -6.13
CA TYR A 33 -13.47 -15.38 -5.89
C TYR A 33 -12.33 -15.61 -4.92
N VAL A 34 -11.33 -14.72 -4.97
CA VAL A 34 -10.35 -14.56 -3.89
C VAL A 34 -10.72 -13.32 -3.09
N SER A 35 -10.75 -13.42 -1.76
CA SER A 35 -10.94 -12.28 -0.88
C SER A 35 -9.70 -12.02 -0.04
N LEU A 36 -9.45 -10.74 0.26
CA LEU A 36 -8.44 -10.35 1.24
C LEU A 36 -9.06 -9.33 2.19
N SER A 37 -8.63 -9.37 3.46
CA SER A 37 -9.03 -8.39 4.46
C SER A 37 -7.81 -7.55 4.85
N ALA A 38 -7.92 -6.24 4.69
CA ALA A 38 -6.88 -5.28 5.03
C ALA A 38 -7.47 -4.12 5.84
N PHE A 39 -6.67 -3.56 6.74
CA PHE A 39 -7.01 -2.39 7.53
C PHE A 39 -7.09 -1.16 6.62
N ASP A 40 -8.18 -0.42 6.72
CA ASP A 40 -8.36 0.83 6.03
C ASP A 40 -8.05 1.97 7.00
N PRO A 41 -6.94 2.71 6.79
CA PRO A 41 -6.52 3.78 7.69
C PRO A 41 -7.48 4.97 7.64
N GLU A 42 -8.12 5.24 6.50
CA GLU A 42 -9.10 6.33 6.36
C GLU A 42 -10.34 6.07 7.24
N ARG A 43 -10.75 4.80 7.33
CA ARG A 43 -11.95 4.39 8.06
C ARG A 43 -11.70 3.79 9.45
N GLY A 44 -10.45 3.59 9.83
CA GLY A 44 -10.04 3.00 11.10
C GLY A 44 -10.56 1.56 11.32
N LYS A 45 -10.78 0.79 10.25
CA LYS A 45 -11.34 -0.58 10.36
C LYS A 45 -10.93 -1.49 9.21
N PHE A 46 -10.98 -2.80 9.46
CA PHE A 46 -10.79 -3.79 8.39
C PHE A 46 -11.90 -3.73 7.34
N ARG A 47 -11.51 -3.86 6.08
CA ARG A 47 -12.41 -4.02 4.93
C ARG A 47 -11.99 -5.22 4.10
N ILE A 48 -12.94 -5.78 3.37
CA ILE A 48 -12.75 -6.94 2.50
C ILE A 48 -12.76 -6.49 1.04
N LYS A 49 -11.71 -6.84 0.30
CA LYS A 49 -11.66 -6.68 -1.17
C LYS A 49 -11.86 -8.07 -1.79
N LYS A 50 -12.80 -8.17 -2.73
CA LYS A 50 -13.06 -9.39 -3.51
C LYS A 50 -12.49 -9.24 -4.92
N PHE A 51 -11.92 -10.34 -5.42
CA PHE A 51 -11.42 -10.50 -6.79
C PHE A 51 -12.20 -11.65 -7.43
N MET A 52 -13.20 -11.31 -8.25
CA MET A 52 -14.08 -12.29 -8.89
C MET A 52 -13.33 -13.04 -10.01
N LEU A 53 -13.55 -14.34 -10.10
CA LEU A 53 -12.89 -15.24 -11.07
C LEU A 53 -13.86 -15.73 -12.17
N ASP A 54 -15.02 -15.08 -12.33
CA ASP A 54 -16.07 -15.47 -13.28
C ASP A 54 -15.59 -15.44 -14.74
N HIS A 55 -14.58 -14.61 -15.03
CA HIS A 55 -13.95 -14.51 -16.35
C HIS A 55 -13.09 -15.74 -16.72
N ILE A 56 -12.76 -16.60 -15.75
CA ILE A 56 -11.93 -17.79 -15.96
C ILE A 56 -12.84 -18.98 -16.24
N LYS A 57 -12.68 -19.57 -17.43
CA LYS A 57 -13.49 -20.71 -17.86
C LYS A 57 -12.97 -22.02 -17.26
N GLY A 58 -13.88 -22.78 -16.65
CA GLY A 58 -13.61 -24.13 -16.13
C GLY A 58 -13.21 -24.15 -14.66
N LYS A 59 -13.83 -25.05 -13.88
CA LYS A 59 -13.62 -25.17 -12.43
C LYS A 59 -12.17 -25.46 -12.04
N ARG A 60 -11.47 -26.26 -12.86
CA ARG A 60 -10.04 -26.58 -12.64
C ARG A 60 -9.17 -25.32 -12.79
N ASN A 61 -9.35 -24.59 -13.89
CA ASN A 61 -8.59 -23.37 -14.17
C ASN A 61 -8.88 -22.28 -13.12
N GLN A 62 -10.14 -22.14 -12.70
CA GLN A 62 -10.51 -21.22 -11.61
C GLN A 62 -9.79 -21.55 -10.30
N ARG A 63 -9.67 -22.84 -9.96
CA ARG A 63 -8.92 -23.28 -8.79
C ARG A 63 -7.44 -22.97 -8.91
N GLU A 64 -6.81 -23.38 -10.01
CA GLU A 64 -5.37 -23.14 -10.25
C GLU A 64 -5.05 -21.64 -10.23
N TYR A 65 -5.88 -20.82 -10.87
CA TYR A 65 -5.72 -19.36 -10.84
C TYR A 65 -5.98 -18.77 -9.45
N GLY A 66 -7.02 -19.24 -8.75
CA GLY A 66 -7.37 -18.78 -7.41
C GLY A 66 -6.25 -19.04 -6.40
N GLU A 67 -5.67 -20.24 -6.42
CA GLU A 67 -4.51 -20.62 -5.60
C GLU A 67 -3.29 -19.74 -5.93
N ALA A 68 -3.01 -19.52 -7.22
CA ALA A 68 -1.91 -18.64 -7.65
C ALA A 68 -2.16 -17.16 -7.29
N LEU A 69 -3.41 -16.70 -7.32
CA LEU A 69 -3.77 -15.34 -6.94
C LEU A 69 -3.62 -15.12 -5.42
N VAL A 70 -3.98 -16.10 -4.60
CA VAL A 70 -3.74 -16.05 -3.14
C VAL A 70 -2.24 -15.85 -2.86
N LYS A 71 -1.36 -16.61 -3.53
CA LYS A 71 0.10 -16.47 -3.36
C LYS A 71 0.58 -15.06 -3.73
N ARG A 72 0.25 -14.58 -4.93
CA ARG A 72 0.63 -13.23 -5.40
C ARG A 72 0.13 -12.12 -4.48
N LEU A 73 -1.12 -12.20 -4.03
CA LEU A 73 -1.69 -11.21 -3.10
C LEU A 73 -0.97 -11.25 -1.75
N THR A 74 -0.62 -12.44 -1.26
CA THR A 74 0.14 -12.59 -0.01
C THR A 74 1.51 -11.94 -0.13
N GLU A 75 2.24 -12.18 -1.22
CA GLU A 75 3.54 -11.54 -1.49
C GLU A 75 3.43 -10.01 -1.52
N LYS A 76 2.42 -9.45 -2.20
CA LYS A 76 2.17 -8.01 -2.21
C LYS A 76 1.90 -7.46 -0.81
N LEU A 77 1.05 -8.13 -0.04
CA LEU A 77 0.73 -7.73 1.34
C LEU A 77 1.97 -7.77 2.24
N MET A 78 2.84 -8.78 2.08
CA MET A 78 4.13 -8.86 2.79
C MET A 78 5.09 -7.73 2.40
N GLN A 79 5.01 -7.24 1.16
CA GLN A 79 5.77 -6.07 0.68
C GLN A 79 5.15 -4.73 1.09
N GLY A 80 4.13 -4.72 1.96
CA GLY A 80 3.49 -3.51 2.47
C GLY A 80 2.39 -2.93 1.57
N TRP A 81 1.98 -3.64 0.52
CA TRP A 81 0.85 -3.19 -0.30
C TRP A 81 -0.47 -3.28 0.49
N ASN A 82 -1.31 -2.25 0.42
CA ASN A 82 -2.65 -2.23 1.00
C ASN A 82 -3.68 -1.78 -0.07
N PRO A 83 -4.76 -2.54 -0.34
CA PRO A 83 -5.74 -2.21 -1.38
C PRO A 83 -6.59 -0.96 -1.09
N TRP A 84 -6.57 -0.45 0.14
CA TRP A 84 -7.33 0.74 0.55
C TRP A 84 -6.48 1.98 0.69
N VAL A 85 -5.15 1.82 0.64
CA VAL A 85 -4.26 2.95 0.50
C VAL A 85 -4.22 3.28 -0.99
N GLU A 86 -4.83 4.40 -1.34
CA GLU A 86 -4.79 4.93 -2.68
C GLU A 86 -3.32 5.19 -3.08
N LEU A 87 -2.84 4.52 -4.13
CA LEU A 87 -1.59 4.89 -4.82
C LEU A 87 -1.74 6.22 -5.59
N VAL A 88 -2.81 6.96 -5.35
CA VAL A 88 -3.24 8.13 -6.12
C VAL A 88 -2.25 9.30 -5.97
N GLN A 89 -1.33 9.22 -5.00
CA GLN A 89 -0.15 10.08 -4.96
C GLN A 89 1.13 9.26 -4.94
N PRO A 90 1.66 8.84 -6.10
CA PRO A 90 2.94 8.12 -6.19
C PRO A 90 4.11 8.88 -5.54
N LEU A 91 3.99 10.22 -5.44
CA LEU A 91 4.98 11.08 -4.81
C LEU A 91 4.98 10.98 -3.27
N GLU A 92 3.85 10.71 -2.62
CA GLU A 92 3.73 10.66 -1.15
C GLU A 92 4.49 9.48 -0.53
N TYR A 93 4.72 8.41 -1.31
CA TYR A 93 5.47 7.22 -0.88
C TYR A 93 6.81 7.06 -1.62
N THR A 94 7.38 8.14 -2.14
CA THR A 94 8.72 8.11 -2.73
C THR A 94 9.73 7.76 -1.64
N PRO A 95 10.57 6.72 -1.81
CA PRO A 95 11.68 6.48 -0.90
C PRO A 95 12.52 7.74 -0.71
N PHE A 96 13.02 7.98 0.51
CA PHE A 96 13.81 9.18 0.79
C PHE A 96 14.99 9.32 -0.19
N ASP A 97 15.71 8.22 -0.46
CA ASP A 97 16.83 8.19 -1.41
C ASP A 97 16.43 8.58 -2.84
N ASP A 98 15.26 8.14 -3.30
CA ASP A 98 14.72 8.49 -4.62
C ASP A 98 14.33 9.97 -4.68
N ALA A 99 13.80 10.52 -3.59
CA ALA A 99 13.48 11.94 -3.47
C ALA A 99 14.75 12.80 -3.48
N CYS A 100 15.77 12.39 -2.72
CA CYS A 100 17.09 13.00 -2.68
C CYS A 100 17.75 13.04 -4.07
N THR A 101 17.76 11.91 -4.77
CA THR A 101 18.31 11.80 -6.13
C THR A 101 17.61 12.74 -7.12
N LYS A 102 16.27 12.82 -7.05
CA LYS A 102 15.48 13.74 -7.89
C LYS A 102 15.77 15.21 -7.56
N TYR A 103 15.94 15.52 -6.28
CA TYR A 103 16.29 16.86 -5.83
C TYR A 103 17.69 17.27 -6.31
N GLU A 104 18.68 16.39 -6.19
CA GLU A 104 20.03 16.62 -6.71
C GLU A 104 20.03 16.87 -8.23
N ALA A 105 19.32 16.03 -9.00
CA ALA A 105 19.18 16.22 -10.45
C ALA A 105 18.52 17.57 -10.81
N TYR A 106 17.55 18.01 -10.01
CA TYR A 106 16.93 19.33 -10.16
C TYR A 106 17.91 20.48 -9.89
N LEU A 107 18.75 20.37 -8.85
CA LEU A 107 19.78 21.38 -8.55
C LEU A 107 20.79 21.51 -9.70
N PHE A 108 21.26 20.40 -10.26
CA PHE A 108 22.17 20.42 -11.42
C PHE A 108 21.52 20.99 -12.67
N LYS A 109 20.21 20.74 -12.87
CA LYS A 109 19.46 21.38 -13.96
C LYS A 109 19.45 22.90 -13.81
N LEU A 110 19.16 23.41 -12.61
CA LEU A 110 19.17 24.86 -12.35
C LEU A 110 20.55 25.48 -12.54
N LEU A 111 21.62 24.78 -12.14
CA LEU A 111 23.00 25.22 -12.39
C LEU A 111 23.29 25.34 -13.89
N LYS A 112 22.92 24.31 -14.66
CA LYS A 112 23.10 24.27 -16.12
C LYS A 112 22.34 25.38 -16.84
N GLU A 113 21.15 25.73 -16.34
CA GLU A 113 20.33 26.82 -16.88
C GLU A 113 20.76 28.21 -16.36
N HIS A 114 21.84 28.29 -15.57
CA HIS A 114 22.32 29.51 -14.91
C HIS A 114 21.28 30.18 -13.98
N ASN A 115 20.29 29.40 -13.53
CA ASN A 115 19.25 29.81 -12.59
C ASN A 115 19.69 29.67 -11.12
N MET A 116 20.86 29.08 -10.87
CA MET A 116 21.43 28.91 -9.52
C MET A 116 22.96 28.98 -9.57
N ARG A 117 23.58 29.50 -8.49
CA ARG A 117 25.05 29.55 -8.36
C ARG A 117 25.61 28.20 -7.93
N GLU A 118 26.84 27.90 -8.37
CA GLU A 118 27.55 26.67 -8.03
C GLU A 118 27.71 26.48 -6.52
N GLU A 119 28.09 27.54 -5.81
CA GLU A 119 28.21 27.56 -4.34
C GLU A 119 26.92 27.15 -3.62
N SER A 120 25.76 27.52 -4.17
CA SER A 120 24.44 27.17 -3.61
C SER A 120 24.13 25.68 -3.81
N VAL A 121 24.42 25.15 -5.01
CA VAL A 121 24.22 23.73 -5.32
C VAL A 121 25.09 22.85 -4.44
N VAL A 122 26.38 23.18 -4.30
CA VAL A 122 27.31 22.44 -3.42
C VAL A 122 26.82 22.44 -1.96
N SER A 123 26.39 23.59 -1.46
CA SER A 123 25.86 23.71 -0.11
C SER A 123 24.58 22.88 0.08
N TYR A 124 23.68 22.82 -0.91
CA TYR A 124 22.47 22.01 -0.82
C TYR A 124 22.77 20.52 -0.91
N CYS A 125 23.59 20.08 -1.88
CA CYS A 125 24.00 18.68 -2.00
C CYS A 125 24.69 18.16 -0.73
N SER A 126 25.45 18.98 0.00
CA SER A 126 26.09 18.55 1.25
C SER A 126 25.14 18.25 2.43
N ARG A 127 23.86 18.62 2.32
CA ARG A 127 22.83 18.44 3.37
C ARG A 127 21.81 17.34 3.05
N ILE A 128 21.94 16.72 1.89
CA ILE A 128 21.18 15.55 1.45
C ILE A 128 21.98 14.31 1.86
#